data_AF-A0A0G9LLA4-F1
#
_entry.id   AF-A0A0G9LLA4-F1
#
_cell.length_a   1.000
_cell.length_b   1.000
_cell.length_c   1.000
_cell.angle_alpha   90.00
_cell.angle_beta   90.00
_cell.angle_gamma   90.00
#
_symmetry.space_group_name_H-M   'P 1'
#
loop_
_entity.id
_entity.type
_entity.pdbx_description
1 polymer ?
#
loop_
_entity_poly.entity_id
_entity_poly.type
_entity_poly.pdbx_seq_one_letter_code
_entity_poly.pdbx_strand_id
1 'polypeptide(L)'
;MESFKERFTTTFLAVLKVLVIIIIACSIGATFLSHIFVDNENFIKNFIIVFLIVACVMAVEFYILKKDLQYKKKLFLILCCGLALRVLWLLNVDSVPTSDFSVIYESAQEVLNGSTSMFWGTSYIARFPHLTIMVFYMALMIKVFPTNNLLMMKFINLGLSILTIYIIYLIVKEIFNSNKKGIYAVALATVFPPLVTYTGVFCTENIAIPLYLFSVYIFILVLRGKKNKYYLILSGLSLSLGNLFRMVAVIMVIAYAMYIIIYSKDKIVNKIRNIALYTIPYFILLFLVSFTLQNLKITEFPLWKGSEPKITNILKGTNIENHGRWNKEDASIVEKYNYDYEEITEASEEIIKERLTTTPPLKLIGFYIKKFALQWSVGDFEGTLWTKSDVPDDDIIVDVSQEIPQIIYTFIMILIFLGILNRKNNKETQEMNLFYIILYGYGLMYLITEEQGRYSYIVSWVFVILAIEGINFLLNKKNTKKFNENDKLENVV
;
A
#
# COMPACT_ATOMS: atom_id res chain seq x y z
N MET A 1 9.46 29.11 12.13
CA MET A 1 9.12 28.01 11.18
C MET A 1 10.21 26.93 11.14
N GLU A 2 11.50 27.27 11.06
CA GLU A 2 12.58 26.25 11.03
C GLU A 2 12.66 25.40 12.31
N SER A 3 12.55 26.03 13.50
CA SER A 3 12.50 25.29 14.79
C SER A 3 11.33 24.31 14.88
N PHE A 4 10.15 24.68 14.36
CA PHE A 4 8.99 23.79 14.30
C PHE A 4 9.25 22.61 13.35
N LYS A 5 9.77 22.87 12.15
CA LYS A 5 10.14 21.84 11.17
C LYS A 5 11.13 20.83 11.76
N GLU A 6 12.18 21.30 12.44
CA GLU A 6 13.18 20.42 13.04
C GLU A 6 12.62 19.60 14.21
N ARG A 7 11.83 20.21 15.10
CA ARG A 7 11.14 19.50 16.19
C ARG A 7 10.17 18.47 15.66
N PHE A 8 9.28 18.85 14.73
CA PHE A 8 8.33 17.94 14.07
C PHE A 8 9.06 16.74 13.47
N THR A 9 10.11 17.01 12.69
CA THR A 9 10.91 15.96 12.03
C THR A 9 11.56 15.02 13.02
N THR A 10 12.15 15.56 14.08
CA THR A 10 12.83 14.76 15.11
C THR A 10 11.84 13.89 15.89
N THR A 11 10.70 14.46 16.31
CA THR A 11 9.68 13.75 17.08
C THR A 11 9.08 12.59 16.28
N PHE A 12 8.65 12.81 15.03
CA PHE A 12 8.05 11.72 14.27
C PHE A 12 9.08 10.64 13.91
N LEU A 13 10.35 10.99 13.67
CA LEU A 13 11.37 9.96 13.42
C LEU A 13 11.65 9.13 14.67
N ALA A 14 11.59 9.72 15.86
CA ALA A 14 11.75 9.00 17.11
C ALA A 14 10.61 7.97 17.32
N VAL A 15 9.37 8.38 17.11
CA VAL A 15 8.20 7.48 17.17
C VAL A 15 8.32 6.37 16.12
N LEU A 16 8.75 6.70 14.90
CA LEU A 16 8.83 5.72 13.82
C LEU A 16 9.89 4.64 14.11
N LYS A 17 11.00 5.01 14.76
CA LYS A 17 12.00 4.01 15.21
C LYS A 17 11.35 2.95 16.10
N VAL A 18 10.55 3.37 17.07
CA VAL A 18 9.86 2.45 18.00
C VAL A 18 8.88 1.56 17.24
N LEU A 19 8.05 2.15 16.37
CA LEU A 19 7.08 1.42 15.57
C LEU A 19 7.74 0.39 14.63
N VAL A 20 8.85 0.76 13.97
CA VAL A 20 9.60 -0.15 13.10
C VAL A 20 10.26 -1.27 13.90
N ILE A 21 10.76 -1.02 15.11
CA ILE A 21 11.29 -2.07 15.99
C ILE A 21 10.20 -3.09 16.34
N ILE A 22 8.99 -2.62 16.67
CA ILE A 22 7.84 -3.50 16.95
C ILE A 22 7.54 -4.35 15.71
N ILE A 23 7.48 -3.75 14.53
CA ILE A 23 7.23 -4.48 13.27
C ILE A 23 8.31 -5.54 13.05
N ILE A 24 9.60 -5.20 13.21
CA ILE A 24 10.71 -6.16 13.03
C ILE A 24 10.60 -7.32 14.03
N ALA A 25 10.37 -7.03 15.31
CA ALA A 25 10.26 -8.06 16.34
C ALA A 25 9.08 -9.01 16.06
N CYS A 26 7.91 -8.46 15.73
CA CYS A 26 6.72 -9.24 15.38
C CYS A 26 6.91 -10.01 14.06
N SER A 27 7.58 -9.42 13.08
CA SER A 27 7.91 -10.05 11.80
C SER A 27 8.80 -11.27 11.99
N ILE A 28 9.82 -11.16 12.83
CA ILE A 28 10.71 -12.29 13.18
C ILE A 28 9.90 -13.37 13.91
N GLY A 29 9.07 -13.00 14.88
CA GLY A 29 8.19 -13.93 15.60
C GLY A 29 7.22 -14.66 14.67
N ALA A 30 6.64 -13.96 13.69
CA ALA A 30 5.75 -14.53 12.69
C ALA A 30 6.45 -15.61 11.83
N THR A 31 7.72 -15.41 11.46
CA THR A 31 8.52 -16.43 10.76
C THR A 31 8.67 -17.73 11.56
N PHE A 32 8.85 -17.61 12.88
CA PHE A 32 8.96 -18.80 13.75
C PHE A 32 7.61 -19.50 13.93
N LEU A 33 6.53 -18.73 14.07
CA LEU A 33 5.19 -19.27 14.21
C LEU A 33 4.72 -19.95 12.93
N SER A 34 4.96 -19.37 11.75
CA SER A 34 4.55 -19.99 10.48
C SER A 34 5.13 -21.40 10.33
N HIS A 35 6.39 -21.61 10.73
CA HIS A 35 7.02 -22.92 10.69
C HIS A 35 6.40 -23.95 11.65
N ILE A 36 5.86 -23.52 12.80
CA ILE A 36 5.28 -24.44 13.81
C ILE A 36 3.92 -24.99 13.35
N PHE A 37 3.18 -24.22 12.53
CA PHE A 37 1.82 -24.56 12.10
C PHE A 37 1.73 -25.12 10.68
N VAL A 38 2.84 -25.28 9.96
CA VAL A 38 2.83 -25.92 8.65
C VAL A 38 2.93 -27.43 8.81
N ASP A 39 1.77 -28.08 8.76
CA ASP A 39 1.63 -29.53 8.71
C ASP A 39 1.36 -29.95 7.25
N ASN A 40 2.36 -29.74 6.38
CA ASN A 40 2.27 -30.08 4.96
C ASN A 40 3.46 -30.96 4.56
N GLU A 41 3.18 -32.20 4.13
CA GLU A 41 4.18 -33.17 3.67
C GLU A 41 5.10 -32.61 2.57
N ASN A 42 4.61 -31.62 1.79
CA ASN A 42 5.35 -30.98 0.70
C ASN A 42 6.02 -29.64 1.07
N PHE A 43 5.94 -29.19 2.33
CA PHE A 43 6.44 -27.87 2.74
C PHE A 43 7.91 -27.64 2.37
N ILE A 44 8.81 -28.58 2.74
CA ILE A 44 10.25 -28.43 2.49
C ILE A 44 10.53 -28.29 0.99
N LYS A 45 9.84 -29.09 0.17
CA LYS A 45 9.96 -29.04 -1.29
C LYS A 45 9.52 -27.68 -1.84
N ASN A 46 8.34 -27.21 -1.45
CA ASN A 46 7.79 -25.93 -1.91
C ASN A 46 8.66 -24.75 -1.45
N PHE A 47 9.10 -24.76 -0.18
CA PHE A 47 10.02 -23.77 0.36
C PHE A 47 11.32 -23.70 -0.46
N ILE A 48 11.95 -24.84 -0.75
CA ILE A 48 13.18 -24.90 -1.55
C ILE A 48 12.94 -24.34 -2.96
N ILE A 49 11.83 -24.70 -3.62
CA ILE A 49 11.50 -24.19 -4.96
C ILE A 49 11.37 -22.67 -4.94
N VAL A 50 10.57 -22.12 -4.02
CA VAL A 50 10.36 -20.67 -3.90
C VAL A 50 11.67 -19.96 -3.56
N PHE A 51 12.44 -20.50 -2.61
CA PHE A 51 13.75 -19.96 -2.24
C PHE A 51 14.70 -19.90 -3.43
N LEU A 52 14.81 -20.97 -4.21
CA LEU A 52 15.68 -21.03 -5.39
C LEU A 52 15.25 -20.05 -6.48
N ILE A 53 13.95 -19.91 -6.74
CA ILE A 53 13.42 -18.93 -7.71
C ILE A 53 13.79 -17.50 -7.29
N VAL A 54 13.50 -17.13 -6.03
CA VAL A 54 13.81 -15.79 -5.51
C VAL A 54 15.32 -15.55 -5.48
N ALA A 55 16.11 -16.51 -5.00
CA ALA A 55 17.57 -16.41 -4.97
C ALA A 55 18.16 -16.27 -6.37
N CYS A 56 17.63 -16.99 -7.37
CA CYS A 56 18.03 -16.87 -8.76
C CYS A 56 17.74 -15.46 -9.31
N VAL A 57 16.52 -14.95 -9.09
CA VAL A 57 16.15 -13.57 -9.48
C VAL A 57 17.11 -12.56 -8.85
N MET A 58 17.32 -12.64 -7.53
CA MET A 58 18.24 -11.73 -6.82
C MET A 58 19.68 -11.84 -7.31
N ALA A 59 20.15 -13.05 -7.64
CA ALA A 59 21.50 -13.26 -8.19
C ALA A 59 21.66 -12.64 -9.58
N VAL A 60 20.66 -12.79 -10.46
CA VAL A 60 20.64 -12.15 -11.78
C VAL A 60 20.59 -10.63 -11.65
N GLU A 61 19.75 -10.09 -10.78
CA GLU A 61 19.70 -8.65 -10.50
C GLU A 61 21.06 -8.15 -10.00
N PHE A 62 21.66 -8.83 -9.02
CA PHE A 62 22.98 -8.46 -8.49
C PHE A 62 24.06 -8.46 -9.57
N TYR A 63 24.04 -9.45 -10.47
CA TYR A 63 24.93 -9.51 -11.62
C TYR A 63 24.72 -8.31 -12.56
N ILE A 64 23.46 -7.97 -12.89
CA ILE A 64 23.12 -6.78 -13.71
C ILE A 64 23.61 -5.49 -13.04
N LEU A 65 23.45 -5.37 -11.71
CA LEU A 65 23.89 -4.20 -10.94
C LEU A 65 25.41 -4.02 -11.02
N LYS A 66 26.18 -5.11 -10.96
CA LYS A 66 27.65 -5.14 -11.02
C LYS A 66 28.22 -4.86 -12.41
N LYS A 67 27.52 -5.27 -13.47
CA LYS A 67 28.00 -5.07 -14.85
C LYS A 67 28.07 -3.59 -15.23
N ASP A 68 29.04 -3.24 -16.07
CA ASP A 68 29.12 -1.91 -16.65
C ASP A 68 28.16 -1.80 -17.85
N LEU A 69 26.92 -1.44 -17.54
CA LEU A 69 25.84 -1.27 -18.51
C LEU A 69 25.21 0.10 -18.32
N GLN A 70 24.73 0.69 -19.42
CA GLN A 70 23.91 1.89 -19.38
C GLN A 70 22.70 1.70 -18.45
N TYR A 71 22.37 2.72 -17.66
CA TYR A 71 21.26 2.65 -16.69
C TYR A 71 19.92 2.26 -17.32
N LYS A 72 19.62 2.71 -18.54
CA LYS A 72 18.40 2.32 -19.26
C LYS A 72 18.35 0.81 -19.53
N LYS A 73 19.48 0.19 -19.90
CA LYS A 73 19.59 -1.26 -20.11
C LYS A 73 19.44 -2.02 -18.78
N LYS A 74 20.09 -1.54 -17.70
CA LYS A 74 19.92 -2.14 -16.36
C LYS A 74 18.46 -2.10 -15.91
N LEU A 75 17.79 -0.95 -16.09
CA LEU A 75 16.39 -0.79 -15.77
C LEU A 75 15.53 -1.81 -16.51
N PHE A 76 15.69 -1.89 -17.84
CA PHE A 76 14.94 -2.83 -18.66
C PHE A 76 15.13 -4.28 -18.20
N LEU A 77 16.36 -4.73 -17.99
CA LEU A 77 16.64 -6.10 -17.56
C LEU A 77 16.07 -6.43 -16.17
N ILE A 78 16.13 -5.48 -15.23
CA ILE A 78 15.53 -5.66 -13.90
C ILE A 78 13.99 -5.68 -13.99
N LEU A 79 13.39 -4.85 -14.84
CA LEU A 79 11.94 -4.92 -15.09
C LEU A 79 11.55 -6.27 -15.72
N CYS A 80 12.38 -6.86 -16.58
CA CYS A 80 12.17 -8.21 -17.07
C CYS A 80 12.24 -9.26 -15.96
N CYS A 81 13.14 -9.11 -14.97
CA CYS A 81 13.17 -9.97 -13.79
C CYS A 81 11.87 -9.83 -12.97
N GLY A 82 11.41 -8.59 -12.77
CA GLY A 82 10.13 -8.30 -12.11
C GLY A 82 8.93 -8.90 -12.82
N LEU A 83 8.91 -8.84 -14.15
CA LEU A 83 7.89 -9.45 -15.00
C LEU A 83 7.92 -10.97 -14.89
N ALA A 84 9.11 -11.59 -15.01
CA ALA A 84 9.26 -13.03 -14.92
C ALA A 84 8.73 -13.58 -13.58
N LEU A 85 9.10 -12.95 -12.45
CA LEU A 85 8.64 -13.39 -11.14
C LEU A 85 7.12 -13.32 -10.98
N ARG A 86 6.48 -12.26 -11.50
CA ARG A 86 5.02 -12.09 -11.46
C ARG A 86 4.29 -13.04 -12.41
N VAL A 87 4.86 -13.33 -13.58
CA VAL A 87 4.33 -14.35 -14.49
C VAL A 87 4.39 -15.72 -13.83
N LEU A 88 5.51 -16.09 -13.21
CA LEU A 88 5.62 -17.35 -12.47
C LEU A 88 4.57 -17.43 -11.35
N TRP A 89 4.35 -16.34 -10.61
CA TRP A 89 3.31 -16.27 -9.59
C TRP A 89 1.89 -16.45 -10.16
N LEU A 90 1.56 -15.79 -11.28
CA LEU A 90 0.25 -15.91 -11.93
C LEU A 90 0.02 -17.29 -12.56
N LEU A 91 1.08 -17.97 -13.00
CA LEU A 91 0.99 -19.35 -13.50
C LEU A 91 0.87 -20.36 -12.36
N ASN A 92 1.25 -19.99 -11.14
CA ASN A 92 1.27 -20.89 -9.99
C ASN A 92 -0.13 -21.15 -9.40
N VAL A 93 -1.02 -20.16 -9.46
CA VAL A 93 -2.36 -20.20 -8.85
C VAL A 93 -3.38 -19.69 -9.86
N ASP A 94 -4.37 -20.50 -10.22
CA ASP A 94 -5.49 -20.03 -11.03
C ASP A 94 -6.52 -19.27 -10.19
N SER A 95 -6.09 -18.12 -9.65
CA SER A 95 -6.90 -17.31 -8.76
C SER A 95 -8.22 -16.84 -9.38
N VAL A 96 -9.25 -16.75 -8.54
CA VAL A 96 -10.60 -16.29 -8.86
C VAL A 96 -11.00 -15.11 -7.97
N PRO A 97 -12.00 -14.30 -8.34
CA PRO A 97 -12.58 -13.32 -7.42
C PRO A 97 -13.19 -14.02 -6.19
N THR A 98 -12.88 -13.51 -5.01
CA THR A 98 -13.24 -14.11 -3.71
C THR A 98 -13.75 -13.02 -2.76
N SER A 99 -14.64 -13.40 -1.83
CA SER A 99 -15.24 -12.48 -0.85
C SER A 99 -15.87 -11.25 -1.53
N ASP A 100 -15.52 -10.03 -1.10
CA ASP A 100 -15.97 -8.77 -1.70
C ASP A 100 -15.76 -8.72 -3.22
N PHE A 101 -14.67 -9.32 -3.73
CA PHE A 101 -14.36 -9.31 -5.15
C PHE A 101 -15.30 -10.24 -5.95
N SER A 102 -15.82 -11.31 -5.34
CA SER A 102 -16.88 -12.13 -5.95
C SER A 102 -18.16 -11.32 -6.11
N VAL A 103 -18.59 -10.62 -5.05
CA VAL A 103 -19.79 -9.77 -5.07
C VAL A 103 -19.67 -8.67 -6.14
N ILE A 104 -18.48 -8.06 -6.29
CA ILE A 104 -18.20 -7.07 -7.34
C ILE A 104 -18.31 -7.70 -8.74
N TYR A 105 -17.76 -8.91 -8.92
CA TYR A 105 -17.80 -9.62 -10.20
C TYR A 105 -19.23 -10.06 -10.59
N GLU A 106 -20.00 -10.57 -9.64
CA GLU A 106 -21.43 -10.91 -9.83
C GLU A 106 -22.26 -9.67 -10.14
N SER A 107 -22.05 -8.58 -9.38
CA SER A 107 -22.67 -7.27 -9.64
C SER A 107 -22.35 -6.76 -11.06
N ALA A 108 -21.15 -7.03 -11.55
CA ALA A 108 -20.75 -6.62 -12.90
C ALA A 108 -21.52 -7.39 -13.98
N GLN A 109 -21.85 -8.66 -13.76
CA GLN A 109 -22.71 -9.44 -14.65
C GLN A 109 -24.15 -8.91 -14.64
N GLU A 110 -24.69 -8.57 -13.47
CA GLU A 110 -26.01 -7.97 -13.33
C GLU A 110 -26.13 -6.63 -14.07
N VAL A 111 -25.08 -5.79 -14.01
CA VAL A 111 -25.01 -4.52 -14.76
C VAL A 111 -25.09 -4.77 -16.27
N LEU A 112 -24.42 -5.81 -16.77
CA LEU A 112 -24.49 -6.16 -18.20
C LEU A 112 -25.87 -6.69 -18.63
N ASN A 113 -26.63 -7.25 -17.69
CA ASN A 113 -28.02 -7.65 -17.88
C ASN A 113 -29.01 -6.48 -17.72
N GLY A 114 -28.52 -5.26 -17.48
CA GLY A 114 -29.34 -4.05 -17.37
C GLY A 114 -29.90 -3.78 -15.99
N SER A 115 -29.48 -4.53 -14.96
CA SER A 115 -29.88 -4.26 -13.57
C SER A 115 -28.96 -3.23 -12.91
N THR A 116 -29.55 -2.38 -12.06
CA THR A 116 -28.81 -1.49 -11.15
C THR A 116 -29.12 -1.77 -9.68
N SER A 117 -29.93 -2.79 -9.36
CA SER A 117 -30.46 -3.05 -8.01
C SER A 117 -29.39 -3.15 -6.91
N MET A 118 -28.21 -3.67 -7.24
CA MET A 118 -27.08 -3.78 -6.32
C MET A 118 -26.60 -2.43 -5.76
N PHE A 119 -26.89 -1.32 -6.46
CA PHE A 119 -26.51 0.05 -6.08
C PHE A 119 -27.60 0.79 -5.27
N TRP A 120 -28.70 0.12 -4.90
CA TRP A 120 -29.84 0.70 -4.20
C TRP A 120 -30.13 0.03 -2.85
N GLY A 121 -30.72 0.81 -1.95
CA GLY A 121 -31.19 0.43 -0.63
C GLY A 121 -30.08 -0.14 0.25
N THR A 122 -30.32 -1.35 0.74
CA THR A 122 -29.44 -2.08 1.66
C THR A 122 -28.57 -3.12 0.96
N SER A 123 -28.58 -3.15 -0.37
CA SER A 123 -27.72 -4.00 -1.19
C SER A 123 -26.24 -3.76 -0.88
N TYR A 124 -25.40 -4.78 -1.09
CA TYR A 124 -23.99 -4.74 -0.69
C TYR A 124 -23.23 -3.53 -1.27
N ILE A 125 -23.38 -3.26 -2.58
CA ILE A 125 -22.69 -2.13 -3.21
C ILE A 125 -23.32 -0.78 -2.80
N ALA A 126 -24.61 -0.72 -2.50
CA ALA A 126 -25.27 0.47 -1.95
C ALA A 126 -24.74 0.84 -0.55
N ARG A 127 -24.45 -0.16 0.28
CA ARG A 127 -23.79 0.00 1.59
C ARG A 127 -22.34 0.46 1.41
N PHE A 128 -21.65 -0.08 0.42
CA PHE A 128 -20.23 0.18 0.12
C PHE A 128 -20.02 0.78 -1.27
N PRO A 129 -20.53 2.00 -1.56
CA PRO A 129 -20.57 2.55 -2.92
C PRO A 129 -19.18 2.92 -3.46
N HIS A 130 -18.16 2.90 -2.61
CA HIS A 130 -16.76 3.04 -3.01
C HIS A 130 -16.27 1.87 -3.89
N LEU A 131 -17.00 0.74 -3.94
CA LEU A 131 -16.72 -0.40 -4.80
C LEU A 131 -17.32 -0.27 -6.22
N THR A 132 -18.23 0.68 -6.44
CA THR A 132 -18.99 0.85 -7.68
C THR A 132 -18.12 0.94 -8.93
N ILE A 133 -17.01 1.67 -8.86
CA ILE A 133 -16.13 1.86 -10.03
C ILE A 133 -15.43 0.55 -10.41
N MET A 134 -15.14 -0.32 -9.42
CA MET A 134 -14.62 -1.65 -9.69
C MET A 134 -15.67 -2.55 -10.36
N VAL A 135 -16.95 -2.41 -10.00
CA VAL A 135 -18.06 -3.11 -10.67
C VAL A 135 -18.08 -2.74 -12.15
N PHE A 136 -18.00 -1.45 -12.50
CA PHE A 136 -17.97 -1.02 -13.90
C PHE A 136 -16.71 -1.44 -14.64
N TYR A 137 -15.55 -1.43 -13.97
CA TYR A 137 -14.34 -1.98 -14.56
C TYR A 137 -14.51 -3.47 -14.88
N MET A 138 -15.01 -4.28 -13.95
CA MET A 138 -15.23 -5.70 -14.19
C MET A 138 -16.30 -5.94 -15.27
N ALA A 139 -17.35 -5.12 -15.31
CA ALA A 139 -18.38 -5.20 -16.35
C ALA A 139 -17.80 -4.89 -17.74
N LEU A 140 -16.93 -3.88 -17.84
CA LEU A 140 -16.21 -3.58 -19.08
C LEU A 140 -15.34 -4.77 -19.52
N MET A 141 -14.62 -5.39 -18.60
CA MET A 141 -13.77 -6.54 -18.88
C MET A 141 -14.56 -7.75 -19.36
N ILE A 142 -15.69 -8.05 -18.71
CA ILE A 142 -16.60 -9.13 -19.14
C ILE A 142 -17.17 -8.82 -20.53
N LYS A 143 -17.58 -7.57 -20.79
CA LYS A 143 -18.13 -7.17 -22.09
C LYS A 143 -17.12 -7.28 -23.24
N VAL A 144 -15.87 -6.86 -23.01
CA VAL A 144 -14.83 -6.85 -24.05
C VAL A 144 -14.18 -8.23 -24.21
N PHE A 145 -14.07 -9.01 -23.14
CA PHE A 145 -13.46 -10.35 -23.13
C PHE A 145 -14.39 -11.41 -22.55
N PRO A 146 -15.53 -11.74 -23.19
CA PRO A 146 -16.58 -12.58 -22.59
C PRO A 146 -16.09 -13.93 -22.05
N THR A 147 -15.15 -14.58 -22.75
CA THR A 147 -14.64 -15.91 -22.40
C THR A 147 -13.39 -15.89 -21.52
N ASN A 148 -12.58 -14.82 -21.59
CA ASN A 148 -11.25 -14.76 -20.98
C ASN A 148 -11.08 -13.53 -20.06
N ASN A 149 -12.18 -13.03 -19.48
CA ASN A 149 -12.19 -11.78 -18.71
C ASN A 149 -11.23 -11.83 -17.50
N LEU A 150 -11.23 -12.91 -16.72
CA LEU A 150 -10.34 -13.07 -15.57
C LEU A 150 -8.87 -13.10 -15.98
N LEU A 151 -8.53 -13.86 -17.02
CA LEU A 151 -7.18 -13.90 -17.57
C LEU A 151 -6.73 -12.50 -18.03
N MET A 152 -7.61 -11.75 -18.71
CA MET A 152 -7.27 -10.41 -19.15
C MET A 152 -7.11 -9.42 -17.99
N MET A 153 -7.92 -9.54 -16.93
CA MET A 153 -7.70 -8.77 -15.70
C MET A 153 -6.36 -9.11 -15.04
N LYS A 154 -5.94 -10.38 -15.01
CA LYS A 154 -4.60 -10.79 -14.55
C LYS A 154 -3.49 -10.14 -15.40
N PHE A 155 -3.65 -10.07 -16.72
CA PHE A 155 -2.72 -9.35 -17.60
C PHE A 155 -2.67 -7.84 -17.32
N ILE A 156 -3.81 -7.21 -17.05
CA ILE A 156 -3.86 -5.79 -16.65
C ILE A 156 -3.15 -5.60 -15.30
N ASN A 157 -3.41 -6.45 -14.30
CA ASN A 157 -2.71 -6.43 -13.02
C ASN A 157 -1.20 -6.58 -13.19
N LEU A 158 -0.76 -7.49 -14.06
CA LEU A 158 0.65 -7.68 -14.40
C LEU A 158 1.27 -6.39 -14.97
N GLY A 159 0.62 -5.77 -15.96
CA GLY A 159 1.08 -4.51 -16.56
C GLY A 159 1.14 -3.35 -15.55
N LEU A 160 0.10 -3.22 -14.72
CA LEU A 160 0.02 -2.20 -13.67
C LEU A 160 1.06 -2.42 -12.56
N SER A 161 1.40 -3.67 -12.26
CA SER A 161 2.45 -4.00 -11.30
C SER A 161 3.85 -3.64 -11.83
N ILE A 162 4.12 -3.88 -13.13
CA ILE A 162 5.37 -3.41 -13.77
C ILE A 162 5.43 -1.88 -13.85
N LEU A 163 4.30 -1.23 -14.16
CA LEU A 163 4.20 0.22 -14.12
C LEU A 163 4.48 0.77 -12.71
N THR A 164 3.96 0.12 -11.68
CA THR A 164 4.18 0.47 -10.27
C THR A 164 5.67 0.50 -9.92
N ILE A 165 6.42 -0.58 -10.20
CA ILE A 165 7.86 -0.63 -9.91
C ILE A 165 8.68 0.35 -10.77
N TYR A 166 8.22 0.63 -11.99
CA TYR A 166 8.83 1.67 -12.84
C TYR A 166 8.57 3.09 -12.30
N ILE A 167 7.40 3.40 -11.74
CA ILE A 167 7.18 4.72 -11.13
C ILE A 167 8.00 4.87 -9.84
N ILE A 168 8.20 3.79 -9.06
CA ILE A 168 9.11 3.79 -7.91
C ILE A 168 10.54 4.17 -8.33
N TYR A 169 11.05 3.64 -9.45
CA TYR A 169 12.33 4.08 -10.05
C TYR A 169 12.37 5.59 -10.25
N LEU A 170 11.34 6.13 -10.90
CA LEU A 170 11.28 7.55 -11.25
C LEU A 170 11.28 8.41 -9.99
N ILE A 171 10.47 8.06 -8.98
CA ILE A 171 10.41 8.78 -7.71
C ILE A 171 11.77 8.79 -7.02
N VAL A 172 12.40 7.61 -6.84
CA VAL A 172 13.67 7.50 -6.13
C VAL A 172 14.80 8.19 -6.90
N LYS A 173 14.83 8.05 -8.23
CA LYS A 173 15.77 8.78 -9.09
C LYS A 173 15.67 10.28 -8.85
N GLU A 174 14.46 10.81 -8.75
CA GLU A 174 14.23 12.24 -8.55
C GLU A 174 14.64 12.69 -7.15
N ILE A 175 14.20 12.00 -6.10
CA ILE A 175 14.53 12.34 -4.70
C ILE A 175 16.05 12.42 -4.50
N PHE A 176 16.78 11.43 -5.00
CA PHE A 176 18.23 11.34 -4.78
C PHE A 176 19.07 11.87 -5.94
N ASN A 177 18.46 12.41 -6.99
CA ASN A 177 19.12 12.81 -8.24
C ASN A 177 20.08 11.72 -8.79
N SER A 178 19.69 10.45 -8.72
CA SER A 178 20.58 9.32 -8.98
C SER A 178 19.86 8.15 -9.66
N ASN A 179 20.21 7.90 -10.93
CA ASN A 179 19.71 6.71 -11.64
C ASN A 179 20.10 5.42 -10.91
N LYS A 180 21.31 5.37 -10.33
CA LYS A 180 21.80 4.21 -9.57
C LYS A 180 20.90 3.86 -8.38
N LYS A 181 20.49 4.86 -7.60
CA LYS A 181 19.55 4.65 -6.47
C LYS A 181 18.16 4.28 -6.95
N GLY A 182 17.70 4.88 -8.05
CA GLY A 182 16.46 4.46 -8.70
C GLY A 182 16.50 2.98 -9.10
N ILE A 183 17.60 2.52 -9.69
CA ILE A 183 17.80 1.11 -10.06
C ILE A 183 17.75 0.18 -8.83
N TYR A 184 18.36 0.58 -7.70
CA TYR A 184 18.26 -0.19 -6.45
C TYR A 184 16.82 -0.30 -5.94
N ALA A 185 16.01 0.74 -6.12
CA ALA A 185 14.59 0.70 -5.75
C ALA A 185 13.78 -0.28 -6.60
N VAL A 186 14.02 -0.35 -7.91
CA VAL A 186 13.35 -1.36 -8.74
C VAL A 186 13.75 -2.76 -8.36
N ALA A 187 15.05 -3.02 -8.15
CA ALA A 187 15.51 -4.34 -7.73
C ALA A 187 14.85 -4.79 -6.41
N LEU A 188 14.75 -3.90 -5.41
CA LEU A 188 13.98 -4.19 -4.20
C LEU A 188 12.49 -4.41 -4.49
N ALA A 189 11.87 -3.58 -5.33
CA ALA A 189 10.45 -3.68 -5.67
C ALA A 189 10.10 -4.95 -6.47
N THR A 190 11.05 -5.48 -7.25
CA THR A 190 10.91 -6.70 -8.03
C THR A 190 10.52 -7.87 -7.14
N VAL A 191 11.24 -8.05 -6.02
CA VAL A 191 11.07 -9.15 -5.05
C VAL A 191 10.22 -8.78 -3.83
N PHE A 192 9.73 -7.54 -3.73
CA PHE A 192 8.94 -7.10 -2.58
C PHE A 192 7.58 -7.83 -2.55
N PRO A 193 7.31 -8.68 -1.54
CA PRO A 193 6.24 -9.67 -1.61
C PRO A 193 4.85 -9.08 -1.87
N PRO A 194 4.40 -8.00 -1.20
CA PRO A 194 3.09 -7.43 -1.49
C PRO A 194 2.90 -7.03 -2.96
N LEU A 195 3.95 -6.51 -3.62
CA LEU A 195 3.86 -6.09 -5.03
C LEU A 195 3.91 -7.27 -6.02
N VAL A 196 4.24 -8.48 -5.55
CA VAL A 196 4.24 -9.71 -6.34
C VAL A 196 2.93 -10.45 -6.12
N THR A 197 2.59 -10.76 -4.88
CA THR A 197 1.48 -11.65 -4.53
C THR A 197 0.12 -11.06 -4.93
N TYR A 198 -0.07 -9.76 -4.72
CA TYR A 198 -1.30 -9.08 -5.11
C TYR A 198 -1.57 -9.03 -6.62
N THR A 199 -0.59 -9.36 -7.48
CA THR A 199 -0.87 -9.48 -8.92
C THR A 199 -1.91 -10.56 -9.23
N GLY A 200 -2.00 -11.60 -8.38
CA GLY A 200 -3.02 -12.65 -8.46
C GLY A 200 -4.37 -12.28 -7.84
N VAL A 201 -4.50 -11.13 -7.17
CA VAL A 201 -5.75 -10.73 -6.51
C VAL A 201 -6.53 -9.75 -7.39
N PHE A 202 -7.85 -9.93 -7.52
CA PHE A 202 -8.73 -9.03 -8.28
C PHE A 202 -9.12 -7.77 -7.50
N CYS A 203 -8.17 -7.18 -6.78
CA CYS A 203 -8.42 -6.09 -5.85
C CYS A 203 -8.34 -4.70 -6.50
N THR A 204 -8.95 -3.71 -5.85
CA THR A 204 -8.98 -2.33 -6.34
C THR A 204 -7.63 -1.62 -6.23
N GLU A 205 -6.80 -2.05 -5.30
CA GLU A 205 -5.48 -1.48 -5.03
C GLU A 205 -4.53 -1.64 -6.21
N ASN A 206 -4.62 -2.72 -6.99
CA ASN A 206 -3.78 -2.94 -8.17
C ASN A 206 -3.90 -1.81 -9.20
N ILE A 207 -5.10 -1.20 -9.31
CA ILE A 207 -5.37 -0.07 -10.18
C ILE A 207 -5.03 1.26 -9.49
N ALA A 208 -5.35 1.38 -8.20
CA ALA A 208 -5.15 2.63 -7.46
C ALA A 208 -3.67 2.98 -7.20
N ILE A 209 -2.82 1.99 -6.85
CA ILE A 209 -1.41 2.21 -6.50
C ILE A 209 -0.60 2.94 -7.59
N PRO A 210 -0.59 2.53 -8.87
CA PRO A 210 0.18 3.23 -9.90
C PRO A 210 -0.31 4.68 -10.11
N LEU A 211 -1.61 4.95 -9.93
CA LEU A 211 -2.18 6.29 -9.99
C LEU A 211 -1.78 7.17 -8.79
N TYR A 212 -1.69 6.59 -7.59
CA TYR A 212 -1.16 7.26 -6.40
C TYR A 212 0.32 7.59 -6.56
N LEU A 213 1.12 6.62 -7.03
CA LEU A 213 2.53 6.81 -7.30
C LEU A 213 2.77 7.85 -8.39
N PHE A 214 1.98 7.85 -9.47
CA PHE A 214 2.08 8.87 -10.51
C PHE A 214 1.79 10.27 -9.96
N SER A 215 0.76 10.40 -9.11
CA SER A 215 0.51 11.65 -8.39
C SER A 215 1.72 12.10 -7.56
N VAL A 216 2.31 11.19 -6.76
CA VAL A 216 3.49 11.49 -5.94
C VAL A 216 4.66 11.91 -6.82
N TYR A 217 4.89 11.21 -7.92
CA TYR A 217 5.97 11.52 -8.85
C TYR A 217 5.84 12.95 -9.41
N ILE A 218 4.65 13.32 -9.89
CA ILE A 218 4.38 14.66 -10.39
C ILE A 218 4.55 15.71 -9.28
N PHE A 219 4.06 15.42 -8.07
CA PHE A 219 4.24 16.28 -6.91
C PHE A 219 5.74 16.52 -6.60
N ILE A 220 6.56 15.47 -6.57
CA ILE A 220 8.02 15.56 -6.37
C ILE A 220 8.69 16.39 -7.47
N LEU A 221 8.30 16.21 -8.75
CA LEU A 221 8.86 17.01 -9.85
C LEU A 221 8.61 18.51 -9.68
N VAL A 222 7.44 18.89 -9.18
CA VAL A 222 7.09 20.29 -8.88
C VAL A 222 7.93 20.81 -7.71
N LEU A 223 8.05 20.04 -6.62
CA LEU A 223 8.86 20.42 -5.45
C LEU A 223 10.33 20.65 -5.81
N ARG A 224 10.85 19.88 -6.76
CA ARG A 224 12.23 20.00 -7.26
C ARG A 224 12.40 21.07 -8.36
N GLY A 225 11.34 21.80 -8.69
CA GLY A 225 11.37 22.84 -9.73
C GLY A 225 11.57 22.31 -11.16
N LYS A 226 11.48 20.98 -11.39
CA LYS A 226 11.60 20.38 -12.73
C LYS A 226 10.33 20.53 -13.56
N LYS A 227 9.19 20.76 -12.90
CA LYS A 227 7.91 21.06 -13.53
C LYS A 227 7.30 22.29 -12.89
N ASN A 228 6.54 23.06 -13.67
CA ASN A 228 5.84 24.22 -13.15
C ASN A 228 4.72 23.78 -12.18
N LYS A 229 4.30 24.69 -11.30
CA LYS A 229 3.28 24.44 -10.27
C LYS A 229 1.93 23.93 -10.81
N TYR A 230 1.56 24.21 -12.06
CA TYR A 230 0.28 23.77 -12.62
C TYR A 230 0.23 22.26 -12.86
N TYR A 231 1.36 21.57 -12.88
CA TYR A 231 1.40 20.10 -12.86
C TYR A 231 0.79 19.51 -11.58
N LEU A 232 0.62 20.30 -10.51
CA LEU A 232 -0.17 19.88 -9.33
C LEU A 232 -1.63 19.55 -9.69
N ILE A 233 -2.17 20.13 -10.77
CA ILE A 233 -3.50 19.75 -11.29
C ILE A 233 -3.50 18.30 -11.76
N LEU A 234 -2.50 17.91 -12.54
CA LEU A 234 -2.34 16.53 -13.01
C LEU A 234 -2.11 15.55 -11.84
N SER A 235 -1.34 15.98 -10.82
CA SER A 235 -1.18 15.22 -9.58
C SER A 235 -2.54 14.99 -8.89
N GLY A 236 -3.34 16.04 -8.69
CA GLY A 236 -4.67 15.94 -8.09
C GLY A 236 -5.65 15.07 -8.88
N LEU A 237 -5.67 15.20 -10.21
CA LEU A 237 -6.49 14.38 -11.10
C LEU A 237 -6.10 12.91 -11.04
N SER A 238 -4.80 12.59 -11.13
CA SER A 238 -4.29 11.22 -11.00
C SER A 238 -4.65 10.61 -9.65
N LEU A 239 -4.51 11.37 -8.58
CA LEU A 239 -4.85 10.93 -7.23
C LEU A 239 -6.35 10.63 -7.10
N SER A 240 -7.20 11.45 -7.70
CA SER A 240 -8.66 11.25 -7.70
C SER A 240 -9.07 10.05 -8.54
N LEU A 241 -8.46 9.84 -9.72
CA LEU A 241 -8.66 8.62 -10.51
C LEU A 241 -8.31 7.36 -9.72
N GLY A 242 -7.19 7.35 -8.98
CA GLY A 242 -6.86 6.23 -8.09
C GLY A 242 -7.88 6.09 -6.95
N ASN A 243 -8.33 7.21 -6.38
CA ASN A 243 -9.30 7.24 -5.29
C ASN A 243 -10.65 6.62 -5.71
N LEU A 244 -11.05 6.78 -6.97
CA LEU A 244 -12.27 6.18 -7.50
C LEU A 244 -12.27 4.65 -7.38
N PHE A 245 -11.11 3.99 -7.47
CA PHE A 245 -10.98 2.55 -7.25
C PHE A 245 -10.82 2.20 -5.76
N ARG A 246 -10.01 2.98 -5.02
CA ARG A 246 -9.75 2.75 -3.59
C ARG A 246 -9.86 4.05 -2.80
N MET A 247 -10.99 4.29 -2.13
CA MET A 247 -11.33 5.59 -1.51
C MET A 247 -10.59 5.92 -0.20
N VAL A 248 -9.26 5.96 -0.25
CA VAL A 248 -8.37 6.31 0.88
C VAL A 248 -7.35 7.40 0.52
N ALA A 249 -7.44 7.97 -0.69
CA ALA A 249 -6.48 8.96 -1.19
C ALA A 249 -6.48 10.27 -0.40
N VAL A 250 -7.53 10.54 0.38
CA VAL A 250 -7.60 11.71 1.26
C VAL A 250 -6.39 11.81 2.19
N ILE A 251 -5.80 10.67 2.59
CA ILE A 251 -4.57 10.63 3.38
C ILE A 251 -3.40 11.24 2.60
N MET A 252 -3.30 10.96 1.31
CA MET A 252 -2.28 11.53 0.43
C MET A 252 -2.50 13.04 0.22
N VAL A 253 -3.76 13.47 0.06
CA VAL A 253 -4.13 14.90 -0.05
C VAL A 253 -3.68 15.67 1.20
N ILE A 254 -3.92 15.12 2.39
CA ILE A 254 -3.48 15.67 3.67
C ILE A 254 -1.96 15.66 3.77
N ALA A 255 -1.30 14.56 3.38
CA ALA A 255 0.16 14.46 3.42
C ALA A 255 0.85 15.50 2.51
N TYR A 256 0.31 15.76 1.32
CA TYR A 256 0.81 16.82 0.43
C TYR A 256 0.65 18.20 1.06
N ALA A 257 -0.49 18.47 1.72
CA ALA A 257 -0.76 19.73 2.39
C ALA A 257 0.22 19.94 3.55
N MET A 258 0.35 18.94 4.42
CA MET A 258 1.31 18.93 5.51
C MET A 258 2.73 19.15 5.01
N TYR A 259 3.12 18.47 3.92
CA TYR A 259 4.45 18.67 3.35
C TYR A 259 4.66 20.12 2.90
N ILE A 260 3.73 20.71 2.13
CA ILE A 260 3.83 22.11 1.68
C ILE A 260 3.87 23.07 2.87
N ILE A 261 3.03 22.86 3.89
CA ILE A 261 2.95 23.72 5.08
C ILE A 261 4.27 23.69 5.87
N ILE A 262 4.81 22.50 6.12
CA ILE A 262 5.95 22.30 7.03
C ILE A 262 7.29 22.52 6.32
N TYR A 263 7.41 22.05 5.08
CA TYR A 263 8.70 21.89 4.40
C TYR A 263 8.94 22.89 3.26
N SER A 264 7.91 23.53 2.71
CA SER A 264 8.11 24.61 1.72
C SER A 264 8.51 25.93 2.40
N LYS A 265 9.45 26.64 1.77
CA LYS A 265 9.87 28.00 2.13
C LYS A 265 8.97 29.10 1.52
N ASP A 266 7.93 28.71 0.78
CA ASP A 266 6.99 29.62 0.15
C ASP A 266 6.23 30.51 1.15
N LYS A 267 5.84 31.72 0.71
CA LYS A 267 4.88 32.56 1.43
C LYS A 267 3.53 31.85 1.56
N ILE A 268 2.74 32.18 2.59
CA ILE A 268 1.45 31.53 2.89
C ILE A 268 0.49 31.53 1.69
N VAL A 269 0.42 32.63 0.94
CA VAL A 269 -0.43 32.73 -0.28
C VAL A 269 -0.03 31.70 -1.34
N ASN A 270 1.27 31.48 -1.54
CA ASN A 270 1.78 30.48 -2.48
C ASN A 270 1.52 29.06 -1.97
N LYS A 271 1.62 28.81 -0.66
CA LYS A 271 1.26 27.53 -0.04
C LYS A 271 -0.21 27.18 -0.26
N ILE A 272 -1.12 28.12 0.07
CA ILE A 272 -2.56 27.96 -0.13
C ILE A 272 -2.87 27.68 -1.61
N ARG A 273 -2.27 28.46 -2.53
CA ARG A 273 -2.45 28.24 -3.97
C ARG A 273 -1.98 26.85 -4.38
N ASN A 274 -0.79 26.42 -3.96
CA ASN A 274 -0.25 25.11 -4.35
C ASN A 274 -1.12 23.97 -3.77
N ILE A 275 -1.67 24.14 -2.57
CA ILE A 275 -2.64 23.19 -1.98
C ILE A 275 -3.93 23.13 -2.83
N ALA A 276 -4.47 24.30 -3.19
CA ALA A 276 -5.66 24.40 -4.04
C ALA A 276 -5.44 23.74 -5.41
N LEU A 277 -4.25 23.87 -6.02
CA LEU A 277 -3.95 23.37 -7.35
C LEU A 277 -4.07 21.84 -7.49
N TYR A 278 -3.86 21.05 -6.43
CA TYR A 278 -4.13 19.60 -6.49
C TYR A 278 -5.45 19.22 -5.80
N THR A 279 -5.88 19.96 -4.77
CA THR A 279 -7.06 19.59 -3.98
C THR A 279 -8.37 19.87 -4.73
N ILE A 280 -8.47 21.01 -5.42
CA ILE A 280 -9.66 21.36 -6.21
C ILE A 280 -9.92 20.34 -7.33
N PRO A 281 -8.98 20.04 -8.25
CA PRO A 281 -9.22 19.05 -9.29
C PRO A 281 -9.48 17.64 -8.73
N TYR A 282 -8.88 17.30 -7.59
CA TYR A 282 -9.17 16.04 -6.91
C TYR A 282 -10.65 15.90 -6.56
N PHE A 283 -11.23 16.90 -5.87
CA PHE A 283 -12.63 16.88 -5.48
C PHE A 283 -13.59 17.07 -6.65
N ILE A 284 -13.24 17.94 -7.62
CA ILE A 284 -14.05 18.13 -8.84
C ILE A 284 -14.26 16.80 -9.55
N LEU A 285 -13.21 16.02 -9.79
CA LEU A 285 -13.34 14.75 -10.50
C LEU A 285 -14.16 13.73 -9.70
N LEU A 286 -13.94 13.62 -8.39
CA LEU A 286 -14.69 12.72 -7.52
C LEU A 286 -16.20 13.04 -7.54
N PHE A 287 -16.53 14.33 -7.38
CA PHE A 287 -17.91 14.81 -7.37
C PHE A 287 -18.55 14.70 -8.76
N LEU A 288 -17.81 15.01 -9.82
CA LEU A 288 -18.30 14.87 -11.19
C LEU A 288 -18.72 13.43 -11.48
N VAL A 289 -17.87 12.45 -11.17
CA VAL A 289 -18.19 11.02 -11.41
C VAL A 289 -19.37 10.59 -10.55
N SER A 290 -19.35 10.89 -9.25
CA SER A 290 -20.42 10.49 -8.33
C SER A 290 -21.78 11.10 -8.72
N PHE A 291 -21.84 12.41 -8.96
CA PHE A 291 -23.09 13.08 -9.32
C PHE A 291 -23.58 12.67 -10.70
N THR A 292 -22.68 12.35 -11.63
CA THR A 292 -23.09 11.78 -12.92
C THR A 292 -23.81 10.45 -12.72
N LEU A 293 -23.27 9.54 -11.90
CA LEU A 293 -23.89 8.25 -11.62
C LEU A 293 -25.26 8.39 -10.93
N GLN A 294 -25.38 9.32 -9.97
CA GLN A 294 -26.66 9.59 -9.30
C GLN A 294 -27.69 10.24 -10.23
N ASN A 295 -27.28 11.22 -11.05
CA ASN A 295 -28.17 11.88 -12.01
C ASN A 295 -28.67 10.92 -13.11
N LEU A 296 -27.83 9.95 -13.49
CA LEU A 296 -28.22 8.86 -14.39
C LEU A 296 -29.05 7.77 -13.71
N LYS A 297 -29.35 7.91 -12.40
CA LYS A 297 -30.08 6.93 -11.58
C LYS A 297 -29.43 5.54 -11.60
N ILE A 298 -28.10 5.51 -11.68
CA ILE A 298 -27.32 4.27 -11.60
C ILE A 298 -27.08 3.92 -10.14
N THR A 299 -26.68 4.89 -9.33
CA THR A 299 -26.43 4.73 -7.89
C THR A 299 -27.38 5.60 -7.08
N GLU A 300 -27.89 5.10 -5.96
CA GLU A 300 -28.66 5.90 -5.02
C GLU A 300 -27.78 6.87 -4.24
N PHE A 301 -26.67 6.35 -3.69
CA PHE A 301 -25.78 7.06 -2.79
C PHE A 301 -24.55 7.62 -3.51
N PRO A 302 -23.95 8.70 -2.99
CA PRO A 302 -22.68 9.18 -3.52
C PRO A 302 -21.57 8.18 -3.21
N LEU A 303 -20.55 8.12 -4.07
CA LEU A 303 -19.53 7.06 -4.00
C LEU A 303 -18.75 7.02 -2.67
N TRP A 304 -18.69 8.13 -1.93
CA TRP A 304 -17.97 8.23 -0.65
C TRP A 304 -18.83 8.05 0.59
N LYS A 305 -20.15 7.86 0.47
CA LYS A 305 -21.08 7.69 1.61
C LYS A 305 -22.24 6.79 1.18
N GLY A 306 -22.25 5.54 1.65
CA GLY A 306 -23.34 4.58 1.37
C GLY A 306 -24.45 4.59 2.40
N SER A 307 -25.34 3.60 2.30
CA SER A 307 -26.42 3.34 3.26
C SER A 307 -25.94 2.81 4.61
N GLU A 308 -24.71 2.27 4.70
CA GLU A 308 -24.09 1.92 5.98
C GLU A 308 -23.16 3.06 6.45
N PRO A 309 -23.30 3.53 7.70
CA PRO A 309 -22.46 4.61 8.21
C PRO A 309 -21.03 4.12 8.43
N LYS A 310 -20.04 4.96 8.07
CA LYS A 310 -18.60 4.62 8.18
C LYS A 310 -18.15 4.25 9.60
N ILE A 311 -18.92 4.66 10.61
CA ILE A 311 -18.61 4.36 12.00
C ILE A 311 -18.66 2.86 12.31
N THR A 312 -19.38 2.05 11.53
CA THR A 312 -19.38 0.58 11.71
C THR A 312 -18.00 -0.04 11.48
N ASN A 313 -17.16 0.60 10.66
CA ASN A 313 -15.78 0.17 10.47
C ASN A 313 -14.90 0.54 11.69
N ILE A 314 -15.16 1.69 12.33
CA ILE A 314 -14.51 2.09 13.59
C ILE A 314 -14.99 1.21 14.76
N LEU A 315 -16.26 0.83 14.76
CA LEU A 315 -16.83 -0.10 15.74
C LEU A 315 -16.05 -1.41 15.76
N LYS A 316 -15.87 -2.05 14.59
CA LYS A 316 -15.05 -3.26 14.42
C LYS A 316 -13.60 -2.99 14.82
N GLY A 317 -13.04 -1.88 14.35
CA GLY A 317 -11.68 -1.45 14.65
C GLY A 317 -11.38 -1.23 16.14
N THR A 318 -12.38 -0.90 16.96
CA THR A 318 -12.24 -0.67 18.40
C THR A 318 -12.63 -1.89 19.24
N ASN A 319 -13.00 -3.01 18.61
CA ASN A 319 -13.33 -4.25 19.32
C ASN A 319 -12.07 -4.89 19.93
N ILE A 320 -11.96 -4.82 21.26
CA ILE A 320 -10.76 -5.26 21.99
C ILE A 320 -10.60 -6.78 21.97
N GLU A 321 -11.71 -7.51 22.11
CA GLU A 321 -11.74 -8.97 22.19
C GLU A 321 -11.37 -9.60 20.84
N ASN A 322 -11.81 -9.00 19.74
CA ASN A 322 -11.48 -9.44 18.38
C ASN A 322 -10.25 -8.74 17.78
N HIS A 323 -9.45 -8.04 18.60
CA HIS A 323 -8.21 -7.36 18.18
C HIS A 323 -8.39 -6.35 17.03
N GLY A 324 -9.57 -5.76 16.92
CA GLY A 324 -9.92 -4.79 15.88
C GLY A 324 -10.34 -5.41 14.55
N ARG A 325 -10.43 -6.75 14.45
CA ARG A 325 -10.86 -7.45 13.24
C ARG A 325 -12.37 -7.43 13.07
N TRP A 326 -12.79 -7.69 11.84
CA TRP A 326 -14.18 -8.00 11.54
C TRP A 326 -14.68 -9.15 12.43
N ASN A 327 -15.88 -8.99 12.98
CA ASN A 327 -16.53 -9.98 13.82
C ASN A 327 -18.05 -9.94 13.59
N LYS A 328 -18.71 -11.08 13.80
CA LYS A 328 -20.16 -11.23 13.53
C LYS A 328 -21.01 -10.34 14.43
N GLU A 329 -20.62 -10.15 15.69
CA GLU A 329 -21.34 -9.34 16.67
C GLU A 329 -21.46 -7.89 16.19
N ASP A 330 -20.34 -7.22 15.94
CA ASP A 330 -20.33 -5.84 15.45
C ASP A 330 -20.93 -5.72 14.04
N ALA A 331 -20.75 -6.73 13.19
CA ALA A 331 -21.33 -6.73 11.84
C ALA A 331 -22.87 -6.83 11.87
N SER A 332 -23.44 -7.52 12.86
CA SER A 332 -24.89 -7.71 13.00
C SER A 332 -25.64 -6.43 13.43
N ILE A 333 -24.92 -5.37 13.84
CA ILE A 333 -25.53 -4.11 14.27
C ILE A 333 -26.43 -3.52 13.17
N VAL A 334 -26.04 -3.69 11.91
CA VAL A 334 -26.81 -3.17 10.78
C VAL A 334 -28.18 -3.84 10.65
N GLU A 335 -28.25 -5.15 10.91
CA GLU A 335 -29.50 -5.92 10.85
C GLU A 335 -30.35 -5.66 12.11
N LYS A 336 -29.70 -5.53 13.27
CA LYS A 336 -30.37 -5.25 14.56
C LYS A 336 -31.20 -3.96 14.53
N TYR A 337 -30.72 -2.94 13.83
CA TYR A 337 -31.39 -1.65 13.68
C TYR A 337 -32.04 -1.49 12.30
N ASN A 338 -32.40 -2.60 11.64
CA ASN A 338 -33.14 -2.60 10.36
C ASN A 338 -32.53 -1.71 9.26
N TYR A 339 -31.20 -1.58 9.22
CA TYR A 339 -30.45 -0.72 8.31
C TYR A 339 -30.75 0.78 8.44
N ASP A 340 -31.30 1.25 9.57
CA ASP A 340 -31.49 2.67 9.84
C ASP A 340 -30.14 3.36 10.10
N TYR A 341 -29.82 4.34 9.27
CA TYR A 341 -28.50 5.00 9.28
C TYR A 341 -28.23 5.72 10.60
N GLU A 342 -29.24 6.38 11.18
CA GLU A 342 -29.09 7.19 12.38
C GLU A 342 -28.99 6.29 13.62
N GLU A 343 -29.89 5.31 13.76
CA GLU A 343 -29.86 4.36 14.88
C GLU A 343 -28.56 3.53 14.90
N ILE A 344 -28.07 3.08 13.73
CA ILE A 344 -26.78 2.37 13.63
C ILE A 344 -25.63 3.28 14.07
N THR A 345 -25.69 4.57 13.69
CA THR A 345 -24.64 5.54 14.04
C THR A 345 -24.60 5.74 15.55
N GLU A 346 -25.74 6.03 16.17
CA GLU A 346 -25.86 6.24 17.61
C GLU A 346 -25.41 5.00 18.40
N ALA A 347 -25.92 3.81 18.05
CA ALA A 347 -25.56 2.58 18.73
C ALA A 347 -24.06 2.25 18.59
N SER A 348 -23.47 2.50 17.43
CA SER A 348 -22.03 2.31 17.22
C SER A 348 -21.21 3.27 18.08
N GLU A 349 -21.60 4.54 18.16
CA GLU A 349 -20.92 5.55 18.98
C GLU A 349 -20.95 5.21 20.47
N GLU A 350 -22.10 4.76 20.98
CA GLU A 350 -22.25 4.32 22.37
C GLU A 350 -21.31 3.16 22.69
N ILE A 351 -21.29 2.11 21.87
CA ILE A 351 -20.43 0.94 22.07
C ILE A 351 -18.94 1.33 21.99
N ILE A 352 -18.55 2.14 21.01
CA ILE A 352 -17.17 2.62 20.87
C ILE A 352 -16.76 3.40 22.12
N LYS A 353 -17.60 4.34 22.57
CA LYS A 353 -17.33 5.16 23.75
C LYS A 353 -17.21 4.31 25.01
N GLU A 354 -18.11 3.34 25.20
CA GLU A 354 -18.05 2.39 26.30
C GLU A 354 -16.72 1.63 26.29
N ARG A 355 -16.35 1.00 25.16
CA ARG A 355 -15.09 0.24 25.01
C ARG A 355 -13.87 1.08 25.36
N LEU A 356 -13.79 2.31 24.87
CA LEU A 356 -12.61 3.16 25.03
C LEU A 356 -12.51 3.82 26.41
N THR A 357 -13.62 3.98 27.13
CA THR A 357 -13.64 4.67 28.44
C THR A 357 -13.68 3.72 29.64
N THR A 358 -14.22 2.52 29.47
CA THR A 358 -14.34 1.52 30.56
C THR A 358 -13.16 0.55 30.61
N THR A 359 -12.46 0.36 29.49
CA THR A 359 -11.31 -0.56 29.43
C THR A 359 -10.12 -0.02 30.23
N PRO A 360 -9.49 -0.83 31.11
CA PRO A 360 -8.30 -0.41 31.84
C PRO A 360 -7.19 0.11 30.91
N PRO A 361 -6.52 1.24 31.22
CA PRO A 361 -5.56 1.87 30.32
C PRO A 361 -4.45 0.94 29.81
N LEU A 362 -3.92 0.05 30.65
CA LEU A 362 -2.89 -0.91 30.25
C LEU A 362 -3.42 -1.95 29.25
N LYS A 363 -4.66 -2.43 29.40
CA LYS A 363 -5.31 -3.35 28.44
C LYS A 363 -5.52 -2.63 27.11
N LEU A 364 -5.94 -1.36 27.14
CA LEU A 364 -6.15 -0.55 25.94
C LEU A 364 -4.83 -0.26 25.19
N ILE A 365 -3.76 0.07 25.90
CA ILE A 365 -2.42 0.23 25.30
C ILE A 365 -1.95 -1.08 24.66
N GLY A 366 -2.08 -2.20 25.38
CA GLY A 366 -1.73 -3.53 24.86
C GLY A 366 -2.52 -3.89 23.60
N PHE A 367 -3.81 -3.57 23.57
CA PHE A 367 -4.67 -3.73 22.40
C PHE A 367 -4.12 -2.97 21.18
N TYR A 368 -3.83 -1.67 21.30
CA TYR A 368 -3.35 -0.87 20.17
C TYR A 368 -1.94 -1.29 19.71
N ILE A 369 -1.06 -1.72 20.60
CA ILE A 369 0.25 -2.29 20.22
C ILE A 369 0.04 -3.58 19.42
N LYS A 370 -0.82 -4.48 19.90
CA LYS A 370 -1.13 -5.74 19.20
C LYS A 370 -1.78 -5.48 17.84
N LYS A 371 -2.76 -4.59 17.78
CA LYS A 371 -3.43 -4.20 16.54
C LYS A 371 -2.46 -3.61 15.52
N PHE A 372 -1.58 -2.71 15.96
CA PHE A 372 -0.53 -2.16 15.10
C PHE A 372 0.40 -3.26 14.58
N ALA A 373 0.81 -4.20 15.44
CA ALA A 373 1.64 -5.32 15.01
C ALA A 373 0.93 -6.20 13.96
N LEU A 374 -0.33 -6.58 14.19
CA LEU A 374 -1.11 -7.42 13.26
C LEU A 374 -1.26 -6.76 11.88
N GLN A 375 -1.57 -5.46 11.84
CA GLN A 375 -1.75 -4.70 10.60
C GLN A 375 -0.49 -4.64 9.71
N TRP A 376 0.70 -4.66 10.32
CA TRP A 376 1.95 -4.30 9.64
C TRP A 376 3.04 -5.38 9.67
N SER A 377 2.83 -6.54 10.31
CA SER A 377 3.89 -7.55 10.45
C SER A 377 3.84 -8.70 9.44
N VAL A 378 2.72 -8.89 8.72
CA VAL A 378 2.59 -9.94 7.70
C VAL A 378 3.38 -9.56 6.44
N GLY A 379 4.34 -10.41 6.05
CA GLY A 379 5.37 -10.06 5.06
C GLY A 379 4.87 -9.70 3.67
N ASP A 380 3.72 -10.23 3.26
CA ASP A 380 3.07 -9.92 1.98
C ASP A 380 1.72 -9.21 2.13
N PHE A 381 1.38 -8.75 3.34
CA PHE A 381 0.06 -8.20 3.67
C PHE A 381 -1.10 -9.11 3.25
N GLU A 382 -0.97 -10.42 3.50
CA GLU A 382 -1.97 -11.45 3.18
C GLU A 382 -2.17 -11.71 1.67
N GLY A 383 -1.33 -11.15 0.79
CA GLY A 383 -1.52 -11.30 -0.66
C GLY A 383 -1.49 -12.76 -1.15
N THR A 384 -0.67 -13.61 -0.54
CA THR A 384 -0.64 -15.06 -0.81
C THR A 384 -1.93 -15.73 -0.37
N LEU A 385 -2.45 -15.38 0.81
CA LEU A 385 -3.73 -15.90 1.30
C LEU A 385 -4.87 -15.52 0.35
N TRP A 386 -4.97 -14.24 -0.02
CA TRP A 386 -6.03 -13.74 -0.91
C TRP A 386 -5.92 -14.24 -2.35
N THR A 387 -4.73 -14.60 -2.82
CA THR A 387 -4.56 -15.19 -4.16
C THR A 387 -5.04 -16.65 -4.20
N LYS A 388 -4.83 -17.39 -3.11
CA LYS A 388 -5.20 -18.82 -2.99
C LYS A 388 -6.63 -19.02 -2.48
N SER A 389 -7.28 -18.00 -1.93
CA SER A 389 -8.61 -18.12 -1.35
C SER A 389 -9.62 -18.60 -2.40
N ASP A 390 -10.42 -19.60 -2.03
CA ASP A 390 -11.40 -20.28 -2.88
C ASP A 390 -10.81 -21.01 -4.11
N VAL A 391 -9.49 -21.25 -4.14
CA VAL A 391 -8.81 -22.08 -5.15
C VAL A 391 -8.54 -23.47 -4.55
N PRO A 392 -8.90 -24.57 -5.24
CA PRO A 392 -8.56 -25.92 -4.79
C PRO A 392 -7.04 -26.15 -4.72
N ASP A 393 -6.58 -26.94 -3.75
CA ASP A 393 -5.15 -27.23 -3.58
C ASP A 393 -4.52 -27.89 -4.83
N ASP A 394 -5.30 -28.70 -5.58
CA ASP A 394 -4.86 -29.35 -6.81
C ASP A 394 -4.56 -28.35 -7.96
N ASP A 395 -5.13 -27.14 -7.89
CA ASP A 395 -4.91 -26.07 -8.87
C ASP A 395 -3.74 -25.14 -8.47
N ILE A 396 -3.00 -25.49 -7.42
CA ILE A 396 -1.83 -24.77 -6.92
C ILE A 396 -0.57 -25.59 -7.20
N ILE A 397 0.29 -25.10 -8.10
CA ILE A 397 1.49 -25.84 -8.52
C ILE A 397 2.52 -25.93 -7.38
N VAL A 398 2.78 -24.81 -6.71
CA VAL A 398 3.67 -24.67 -5.56
C VAL A 398 2.91 -23.91 -4.48
N ASP A 399 2.59 -24.58 -3.38
CA ASP A 399 1.96 -23.93 -2.24
C ASP A 399 2.98 -23.03 -1.53
N VAL A 400 2.93 -21.74 -1.88
CA VAL A 400 3.80 -20.72 -1.31
C VAL A 400 3.31 -20.40 0.10
N SER A 401 4.23 -20.55 1.04
CA SER A 401 4.07 -20.26 2.47
C SER A 401 4.66 -18.88 2.81
N GLN A 402 4.45 -18.42 4.05
CA GLN A 402 4.79 -17.05 4.46
C GLN A 402 6.28 -16.82 4.78
N GLU A 403 7.12 -17.84 4.92
CA GLU A 403 8.50 -17.72 5.39
C GLU A 403 9.35 -16.84 4.46
N ILE A 404 9.32 -17.11 3.15
CA ILE A 404 10.09 -16.34 2.17
C ILE A 404 9.60 -14.89 2.08
N PRO A 405 8.29 -14.62 1.95
CA PRO A 405 7.76 -13.26 2.09
C PRO A 405 8.21 -12.56 3.37
N GLN A 406 8.14 -13.26 4.51
CA GLN A 406 8.48 -12.70 5.82
C GLN A 406 9.97 -12.34 5.94
N ILE A 407 10.86 -13.16 5.40
CA ILE A 407 12.31 -12.89 5.36
C ILE A 407 12.61 -11.63 4.54
N ILE A 408 12.04 -11.53 3.33
CA ILE A 408 12.25 -10.37 2.44
C ILE A 408 11.68 -9.10 3.09
N TYR A 409 10.48 -9.18 3.65
CA TYR A 409 9.85 -8.07 4.36
C TYR A 409 10.69 -7.60 5.55
N THR A 410 11.13 -8.53 6.40
CA THR A 410 11.98 -8.22 7.56
C THR A 410 13.28 -7.53 7.13
N PHE A 411 13.91 -7.99 6.05
CA PHE A 411 15.09 -7.33 5.49
C PHE A 411 14.82 -5.88 5.07
N ILE A 412 13.69 -5.62 4.40
CA ILE A 412 13.27 -4.26 4.01
C ILE A 412 13.02 -3.39 5.25
N MET A 413 12.37 -3.93 6.29
CA MET A 413 12.15 -3.21 7.54
C MET A 413 13.47 -2.86 8.26
N ILE A 414 14.46 -3.76 8.23
CA ILE A 414 15.82 -3.47 8.74
C ILE A 414 16.47 -2.34 7.95
N LEU A 415 16.37 -2.34 6.61
CA LEU A 415 16.88 -1.23 5.79
C LEU A 415 16.20 0.10 6.13
N ILE A 416 14.88 0.11 6.32
CA ILE A 416 14.15 1.31 6.76
C ILE A 416 14.67 1.79 8.11
N PHE A 417 14.83 0.88 9.08
CA PHE A 417 15.37 1.22 10.40
C PHE A 417 16.76 1.88 10.30
N LEU A 418 17.67 1.29 9.52
CA LEU A 418 19.00 1.85 9.26
C LEU A 418 18.92 3.24 8.57
N GLY A 419 17.98 3.42 7.65
CA GLY A 419 17.73 4.71 7.00
C GLY A 419 17.31 5.80 7.99
N ILE A 420 16.38 5.46 8.90
CA ILE A 420 15.91 6.37 9.95
C ILE A 420 17.04 6.76 10.91
N LEU A 421 17.97 5.84 11.23
CA LEU A 421 19.16 6.15 12.04
C LEU A 421 20.10 7.15 11.35
N ASN A 422 20.32 6.99 10.05
CA ASN A 422 21.20 7.85 9.25
C ASN A 422 20.68 9.29 9.13
N ARG A 423 19.36 9.46 9.19
CA ARG A 423 18.70 10.74 8.90
C ARG A 423 19.04 11.88 9.84
N LYS A 424 19.50 11.58 11.06
CA LYS A 424 19.99 12.59 12.01
C LYS A 424 21.15 13.42 11.44
N ASN A 425 21.88 12.86 10.46
CA ASN A 425 23.10 13.43 9.90
C ASN A 425 22.96 13.88 8.43
N ASN A 426 21.82 13.64 7.77
CA ASN A 426 21.64 13.94 6.34
C ASN A 426 20.35 14.72 6.07
N LYS A 427 20.49 16.03 5.78
CA LYS A 427 19.38 16.95 5.48
C LYS A 427 19.09 17.09 3.97
N GLU A 428 19.85 16.45 3.09
CA GLU A 428 19.79 16.66 1.63
C GLU A 428 18.58 16.04 0.92
N THR A 429 17.84 15.15 1.60
CA THR A 429 16.69 14.41 1.02
C THR A 429 15.40 14.72 1.76
N GLN A 430 15.08 16.02 1.83
CA GLN A 430 13.92 16.52 2.58
C GLN A 430 12.59 15.92 2.07
N GLU A 431 12.50 15.59 0.78
CA GLU A 431 11.35 14.95 0.14
C GLU A 431 11.02 13.58 0.74
N MET A 432 11.98 12.88 1.36
CA MET A 432 11.72 11.65 2.10
C MET A 432 10.72 11.86 3.25
N ASN A 433 10.60 13.08 3.79
CA ASN A 433 9.61 13.43 4.81
C ASN A 433 8.17 13.17 4.34
N LEU A 434 7.90 13.31 3.04
CA LEU A 434 6.57 13.04 2.50
C LEU A 434 6.15 11.60 2.74
N PHE A 435 7.04 10.65 2.46
CA PHE A 435 6.76 9.21 2.59
C PHE A 435 6.57 8.80 4.05
N TYR A 436 7.31 9.43 4.97
CA TYR A 436 7.06 9.27 6.40
C TYR A 436 5.68 9.81 6.80
N ILE A 437 5.31 11.02 6.37
CA ILE A 437 3.98 11.60 6.66
C ILE A 437 2.86 10.70 6.10
N ILE A 438 3.03 10.17 4.90
CA ILE A 438 2.07 9.22 4.29
C ILE A 438 1.93 7.98 5.16
N LEU A 439 3.04 7.34 5.54
CA LEU A 439 3.02 6.16 6.40
C LEU A 439 2.34 6.44 7.74
N TYR A 440 2.58 7.61 8.35
CA TYR A 440 1.90 8.04 9.56
C TYR A 440 0.39 8.19 9.37
N GLY A 441 -0.05 8.83 8.27
CA GLY A 441 -1.46 9.02 8.00
C GLY A 441 -2.22 7.70 7.88
N TYR A 442 -1.67 6.73 7.14
CA TYR A 442 -2.24 5.38 7.05
C TYR A 442 -2.13 4.61 8.36
N GLY A 443 -1.02 4.75 9.09
CA GLY A 443 -0.85 4.16 10.42
C GLY A 443 -1.94 4.63 11.41
N LEU A 444 -2.22 5.93 11.45
CA LEU A 444 -3.29 6.50 12.29
C LEU A 444 -4.67 6.02 11.84
N MET A 445 -4.93 5.93 10.54
CA MET A 445 -6.20 5.40 10.02
C MET A 445 -6.43 3.97 10.51
N TYR A 446 -5.45 3.07 10.35
CA TYR A 446 -5.60 1.66 10.72
C TYR A 446 -5.58 1.40 12.23
N LEU A 447 -5.06 2.33 13.03
CA LEU A 447 -5.26 2.26 14.48
C LEU A 447 -6.73 2.41 14.84
N ILE A 448 -7.53 3.18 14.10
CA ILE A 448 -8.92 3.48 14.44
C ILE A 448 -9.90 2.53 13.71
N THR A 449 -9.62 2.25 12.45
CA THR A 449 -10.48 1.45 11.54
C THR A 449 -10.30 -0.06 11.74
N GLU A 450 -11.17 -0.85 11.13
CA GLU A 450 -11.05 -2.32 11.10
C GLU A 450 -9.64 -2.77 10.69
N GLU A 451 -9.08 -3.73 11.43
CA GLU A 451 -7.80 -4.35 11.13
C GLU A 451 -7.98 -5.46 10.10
N GLN A 452 -7.26 -5.32 8.98
CA GLN A 452 -7.12 -6.36 7.96
C GLN A 452 -5.77 -6.15 7.28
N GLY A 453 -4.93 -7.19 7.24
CA GLY A 453 -3.57 -7.09 6.68
C GLY A 453 -3.57 -6.52 5.26
N ARG A 454 -4.52 -6.95 4.43
CA ARG A 454 -4.74 -6.45 3.06
C ARG A 454 -4.84 -4.93 2.94
N TYR A 455 -5.42 -4.23 3.91
CA TYR A 455 -5.58 -2.78 3.81
C TYR A 455 -4.24 -2.06 3.67
N SER A 456 -3.15 -2.61 4.24
CA SER A 456 -1.79 -2.06 4.14
C SER A 456 -1.21 -2.07 2.72
N TYR A 457 -1.74 -2.90 1.80
CA TYR A 457 -1.19 -3.04 0.45
C TYR A 457 -1.18 -1.71 -0.33
N ILE A 458 -2.23 -0.89 -0.21
CA ILE A 458 -2.38 0.41 -0.92
C ILE A 458 -1.23 1.39 -0.66
N VAL A 459 -0.52 1.25 0.46
CA VAL A 459 0.59 2.13 0.87
C VAL A 459 1.94 1.39 0.97
N SER A 460 1.95 0.07 0.75
CA SER A 460 3.14 -0.79 0.89
C SER A 460 4.36 -0.33 0.09
N TRP A 461 4.15 0.32 -1.06
CA TRP A 461 5.20 0.89 -1.92
C TRP A 461 6.08 1.92 -1.20
N VAL A 462 5.59 2.54 -0.12
CA VAL A 462 6.37 3.47 0.72
C VAL A 462 7.59 2.75 1.32
N PHE A 463 7.45 1.49 1.71
CA PHE A 463 8.54 0.72 2.34
C PHE A 463 9.74 0.55 1.42
N VAL A 464 9.50 0.28 0.14
CA VAL A 464 10.58 0.17 -0.86
C VAL A 464 11.34 1.48 -0.99
N ILE A 465 10.63 2.62 -1.03
CA ILE A 465 11.25 3.95 -1.18
C ILE A 465 12.07 4.30 0.07
N LEU A 466 11.50 4.06 1.27
CA LEU A 466 12.17 4.31 2.55
C LEU A 466 13.43 3.44 2.73
N ALA A 467 13.42 2.20 2.27
CA ALA A 467 14.57 1.28 2.36
C ALA A 467 15.83 1.81 1.64
N ILE A 468 15.69 2.69 0.64
CA ILE A 468 16.82 3.28 -0.09
C ILE A 468 17.70 4.16 0.80
N GLU A 469 17.13 4.83 1.81
CA GLU A 469 17.93 5.57 2.81
C GLU A 469 18.87 4.61 3.58
N GLY A 470 18.39 3.39 3.88
CA GLY A 470 19.19 2.33 4.51
C GLY A 470 20.33 1.82 3.63
N ILE A 471 20.06 1.57 2.35
CA ILE A 471 21.10 1.20 1.38
C ILE A 471 22.16 2.31 1.31
N ASN A 472 21.73 3.57 1.25
CA ASN A 472 22.65 4.72 1.21
C ASN A 472 23.53 4.79 2.47
N PHE A 473 22.97 4.53 3.65
CA PHE A 473 23.73 4.44 4.90
C PHE A 473 24.83 3.36 4.84
N LEU A 474 24.49 2.16 4.38
CA LEU A 474 25.44 1.05 4.27
C LEU A 474 26.56 1.32 3.27
N LEU A 475 26.25 1.96 2.14
CA LEU A 475 27.26 2.32 1.14
C LEU A 475 28.21 3.42 1.63
N ASN A 476 27.67 4.44 2.30
CA ASN A 476 28.48 5.54 2.82
C ASN A 476 29.46 5.04 3.90
N LYS A 477 29.03 4.17 4.82
CA LYS A 477 29.89 3.58 5.87
C LYS A 477 31.04 2.74 5.29
N LYS A 478 30.79 2.02 4.19
CA LYS A 478 31.84 1.25 3.48
C LYS A 478 32.89 2.17 2.87
N ASN A 479 32.49 3.30 2.29
CA ASN A 479 33.44 4.26 1.71
C ASN A 479 34.30 4.94 2.78
N THR A 480 33.74 5.30 3.94
CA THR A 480 34.51 5.88 5.05
C THR A 480 35.52 4.89 5.64
N LYS A 481 35.12 3.60 5.77
CA LYS A 481 36.02 2.57 6.26
C LYS A 481 37.18 2.30 5.28
N LYS A 482 36.90 2.26 3.98
CA LYS A 482 37.91 2.08 2.93
C LYS A 482 38.89 3.27 2.85
N PHE A 483 38.41 4.49 3.04
CA PHE A 483 39.25 5.68 3.12
C PHE A 483 40.21 5.60 4.33
N ASN A 484 39.70 5.26 5.51
CA ASN A 484 40.51 5.13 6.72
C ASN A 484 41.51 3.94 6.67
N GLU A 485 41.21 2.88 5.93
CA GLU A 485 42.15 1.77 5.69
C GLU A 485 43.27 2.18 4.73
N ASN A 486 42.98 2.98 3.70
CA ASN A 486 43.99 3.53 2.80
C ASN A 486 44.89 4.58 3.48
N ASP A 487 44.33 5.49 4.29
CA ASP A 487 45.11 6.46 5.08
C ASP A 487 46.04 5.77 6.08
N LYS A 488 45.63 4.62 6.64
CA LYS A 488 46.50 3.82 7.52
C LYS A 488 47.63 3.11 6.77
N LEU A 489 47.46 2.81 5.48
CA LEU A 489 48.50 2.22 4.65
C LEU A 489 49.48 3.28 4.13
N GLU A 490 49.02 4.51 3.87
CA GLU A 490 49.88 5.63 3.46
C GLU A 490 50.72 6.21 4.62
N ASN A 491 50.26 6.10 5.87
CA ASN A 491 51.01 6.55 7.06
C ASN A 491 51.98 5.49 7.64
N VAL A 492 52.19 4.36 6.95
CA VAL A 492 53.10 3.28 7.35
C VAL A 492 54.26 3.10 6.35
N VAL A 493 54.40 3.99 5.37
CA VAL A 493 55.50 4.01 4.38
C VAL A 493 56.51 5.09 4.70
#